data_AF-A0A1S1HVT3-F1
#
_entry.id   AF-A0A1S1HVT3-F1
#
_cell.length_a   1.000
_cell.length_b   1.000
_cell.length_c   1.000
_cell.angle_alpha   90.00
_cell.angle_beta   90.00
_cell.angle_gamma   90.00
#
_symmetry.space_group_name_H-M   'P 1'
#
loop_
_entity.id
_entity.type
_entity.pdbx_description
1 polymer ?
#
loop_
_entity_poly.entity_id
_entity_poly.type
_entity_poly.pdbx_seq_one_letter_code
_entity_poly.pdbx_strand_id
1 'polypeptide(L)'
;MQENESRDLLNQLLGQAQMAGAFEDFSRTVRTSKLTFIKENKLYRLLKGTKNPHGAESLTGTWEEFCKLLGCSVDQVDRDIANLHAFGEEALESMSRMGIGYRELRQYRKLPADQQQALIEVAKEGDKESLMELAEELIAKQVKEKEALKADLEISRQNVAEKKEQVSHLQEANEALNNKLKHRIYHETPDQAEKELRKETNLIAHEIETFISVRLKEAFVALANHADEHNLPQDDFMTGLLCQIDRRVLQLREEFSLESAPTGTDRPTWLDADEATLLGQQPVTE
;
A
#
# COMPACT_ATOMS: atom_id res chain seq x y z
N MET A 1 49.78 46.93 40.77
CA MET A 1 50.75 45.83 40.56
C MET A 1 50.16 44.50 41.03
N GLN A 2 49.77 44.33 42.29
CA GLN A 2 49.20 43.07 42.81
C GLN A 2 47.98 42.52 42.05
N GLU A 3 47.06 43.37 41.59
CA GLU A 3 45.90 42.91 40.79
C GLU A 3 46.28 42.37 39.41
N ASN A 4 47.32 42.92 38.76
CA ASN A 4 47.76 42.44 37.46
C ASN A 4 48.50 41.10 37.61
N GLU A 5 49.39 40.97 38.61
CA GLU A 5 50.05 39.70 38.91
C GLU A 5 49.04 38.59 39.28
N SER A 6 47.97 38.93 39.99
CA SER A 6 46.87 37.99 40.31
C SER A 6 46.09 37.57 39.07
N ARG A 7 45.84 38.49 38.12
CA ARG A 7 45.18 38.21 36.84
C ARG A 7 46.06 37.36 35.93
N ASP A 8 47.36 37.63 35.89
CA ASP A 8 48.31 36.85 35.09
C ASP A 8 48.45 35.42 35.60
N LEU A 9 48.51 35.23 36.92
CA LEU A 9 48.48 33.90 37.54
C LEU A 9 47.17 33.16 37.23
N LEU A 10 46.02 33.84 37.31
CA LEU A 10 44.72 33.26 36.97
C LEU A 10 44.68 32.82 35.51
N ASN A 11 45.18 33.63 34.58
CA ASN A 11 45.24 33.28 33.15
C ASN A 11 46.17 32.09 32.90
N GLN A 12 47.31 31.99 33.60
CA GLN A 12 48.19 30.81 33.55
C GLN A 12 47.50 29.55 34.05
N LEU A 13 46.83 29.62 35.21
CA LEU A 13 46.10 28.49 35.78
C LEU A 13 44.91 28.07 34.89
N LEU A 14 44.21 29.02 34.29
CA LEU A 14 43.17 28.77 33.30
C LEU A 14 43.74 28.02 32.08
N GLY A 15 44.88 28.46 31.54
CA GLY A 15 45.56 27.77 30.44
C GLY A 15 46.01 26.35 30.80
N GLN A 16 46.52 26.14 32.03
CA GLN A 16 46.88 24.80 32.52
C GLN A 16 45.64 23.90 32.65
N ALA A 17 44.53 24.42 33.16
CA ALA A 17 43.27 23.68 33.25
C ALA A 17 42.70 23.33 31.87
N GLN A 18 42.75 24.26 30.92
CA GLN A 18 42.35 24.03 29.53
C GLN A 18 43.24 22.95 28.87
N MET A 19 44.56 22.99 29.09
CA MET A 19 45.49 21.96 28.60
C MET A 19 45.16 20.58 29.20
N ALA A 20 44.91 20.51 30.50
CA ALA A 20 44.54 19.26 31.16
C ALA A 20 43.23 18.68 30.59
N GLY A 21 42.23 19.53 30.34
CA GLY A 21 40.99 19.12 29.69
C GLY A 21 41.20 18.60 28.26
N ALA A 22 41.99 19.31 27.45
CA ALA A 22 42.31 18.86 26.09
C ALA A 22 43.05 17.51 26.06
N PHE A 23 43.93 17.26 27.04
CA PHE A 23 44.61 15.97 27.18
C PHE A 23 43.65 14.85 27.60
N GLU A 24 42.70 15.14 28.50
CA GLU A 24 41.66 14.18 28.88
C GLU A 24 40.81 13.76 27.67
N ASP A 25 40.36 14.74 26.88
CA ASP A 25 39.56 14.50 25.68
C ASP A 25 40.30 13.65 24.65
N PHE A 26 41.56 14.01 24.35
CA PHE A 26 42.42 13.24 23.46
C PHE A 26 42.61 11.80 23.96
N SER A 27 42.94 11.64 25.24
CA SER A 27 43.12 10.32 25.86
C SER A 27 41.84 9.49 25.81
N ARG A 28 40.67 10.12 25.98
CA ARG A 28 39.36 9.48 25.89
C ARG A 28 39.09 8.96 24.48
N THR A 29 39.37 9.74 23.45
CA THR A 29 39.20 9.34 22.05
C THR A 29 40.10 8.14 21.71
N VAL A 30 41.40 8.22 22.03
CA VAL A 30 42.35 7.12 21.82
C VAL A 30 41.92 5.87 22.58
N ARG A 31 41.53 6.02 23.86
CA ARG A 31 41.02 4.91 24.67
C ARG A 31 39.82 4.26 24.00
N THR A 32 38.86 5.06 23.52
CA THR A 32 37.63 4.58 22.89
C THR A 32 37.93 3.85 21.59
N SER A 33 38.87 4.35 20.77
CA SER A 33 39.36 3.67 19.57
C SER A 33 39.95 2.28 19.90
N LYS A 34 40.79 2.18 20.94
CA LYS A 34 41.32 0.89 21.41
C LYS A 34 40.24 -0.04 21.96
N LEU A 35 39.28 0.48 22.73
CA LEU A 35 38.17 -0.30 23.26
C LEU A 35 37.27 -0.83 22.14
N THR A 36 37.05 -0.03 21.10
CA THR A 36 36.32 -0.43 19.88
C THR A 36 37.02 -1.62 19.23
N PHE A 37 38.33 -1.49 18.95
CA PHE A 37 39.13 -2.57 18.36
C PHE A 37 39.11 -3.84 19.21
N ILE A 38 39.24 -3.73 20.54
CA ILE A 38 39.19 -4.87 21.46
C ILE A 38 37.82 -5.55 21.42
N LYS A 39 36.74 -4.76 21.39
CA LYS A 39 35.36 -5.27 21.41
C LYS A 39 35.01 -5.97 20.10
N GLU A 40 35.33 -5.37 18.96
CA GLU A 40 35.08 -5.92 17.62
C GLU A 40 35.84 -7.24 17.40
N ASN A 41 37.12 -7.29 17.79
CA ASN A 41 37.96 -8.48 17.66
C ASN A 41 37.78 -9.47 18.82
N LYS A 42 36.90 -9.17 19.78
CA LYS A 42 36.64 -10.00 20.96
C LYS A 42 37.90 -10.36 21.77
N LEU A 43 38.92 -9.49 21.76
CA LEU A 43 40.21 -9.72 22.42
C LEU A 43 40.07 -9.87 23.94
N TYR A 44 39.03 -9.28 24.52
CA TYR A 44 38.69 -9.44 25.94
C TYR A 44 38.48 -10.91 26.36
N ARG A 45 38.14 -11.81 25.42
CA ARG A 45 37.97 -13.25 25.70
C ARG A 45 39.29 -13.95 26.02
N LEU A 46 40.42 -13.39 25.60
CA LEU A 46 41.75 -13.94 25.90
C LEU A 46 42.06 -13.92 27.40
N LEU A 47 41.31 -13.14 28.18
CA LEU A 47 41.42 -13.10 29.63
C LEU A 47 40.77 -14.30 30.32
N LYS A 48 40.01 -15.15 29.61
CA LYS A 48 39.34 -16.31 30.19
C LYS A 48 40.36 -17.25 30.87
N GLY A 49 40.13 -17.56 32.14
CA GLY A 49 40.99 -18.44 32.93
C GLY A 49 42.21 -17.75 33.57
N THR A 50 42.42 -16.45 33.33
CA THR A 50 43.45 -15.67 34.02
C THR A 50 42.97 -15.26 35.42
N LYS A 51 43.91 -15.03 36.35
CA LYS A 51 43.57 -14.66 37.73
C LYS A 51 43.03 -13.24 37.78
N ASN A 52 41.91 -13.04 38.48
CA ASN A 52 41.37 -11.71 38.71
C ASN A 52 42.26 -10.95 39.72
N PRO A 53 42.74 -9.73 39.39
CA PRO A 53 43.49 -8.90 40.34
C PRO A 53 42.71 -8.52 41.61
N HIS A 54 41.39 -8.54 41.57
CA HIS A 54 40.51 -8.09 42.66
C HIS A 54 39.78 -9.24 43.40
N GLY A 55 40.07 -10.51 43.10
CA GLY A 55 39.39 -11.64 43.73
C GLY A 55 40.11 -12.98 43.54
N ALA A 56 39.65 -14.02 44.23
CA ALA A 56 40.22 -15.36 44.14
C ALA A 56 39.80 -16.12 42.86
N GLU A 57 38.72 -15.69 42.21
CA GLU A 57 38.14 -16.36 41.05
C GLU A 57 38.90 -16.03 39.75
N SER A 58 38.93 -16.98 38.81
CA SER A 58 39.45 -16.74 37.46
C SER A 58 38.45 -15.96 36.62
N LEU A 59 38.94 -15.04 35.79
CA LEU A 59 38.11 -14.28 34.85
C LEU A 59 37.37 -15.21 33.87
N THR A 60 36.10 -14.91 33.61
CA THR A 60 35.26 -15.66 32.65
C THR A 60 35.47 -15.22 31.20
N GLY A 61 36.07 -14.04 31.00
CA GLY A 61 36.42 -13.50 29.69
C GLY A 61 35.27 -12.74 29.02
N THR A 62 34.43 -12.07 29.81
CA THR A 62 33.30 -11.28 29.33
C THR A 62 33.68 -9.82 29.10
N TRP A 63 32.89 -9.11 28.29
CA TRP A 63 33.08 -7.68 28.05
C TRP A 63 32.90 -6.84 29.32
N GLU A 64 31.95 -7.25 30.17
CA GLU A 64 31.67 -6.58 31.43
C GLU A 64 32.83 -6.69 32.42
N GLU A 65 33.42 -7.88 32.56
CA GLU A 65 34.63 -8.07 33.38
C GLU A 65 35.80 -7.21 32.87
N PHE A 66 36.01 -7.16 31.56
CA PHE A 66 37.05 -6.34 30.96
C PHE A 66 36.87 -4.84 31.27
N CYS A 67 35.64 -4.34 31.17
CA CYS A 67 35.33 -2.95 31.53
C CYS A 67 35.54 -2.68 33.03
N LYS A 68 35.15 -3.62 33.90
CA LYS A 68 35.37 -3.53 35.35
C LYS A 68 36.85 -3.47 35.71
N LEU A 69 37.71 -4.25 35.05
CA LEU A 69 39.17 -4.20 35.24
C LEU A 69 39.77 -2.83 34.88
N LEU A 70 39.17 -2.12 33.92
CA LEU A 70 39.55 -0.77 33.53
C LEU A 70 38.87 0.33 34.37
N GLY A 71 38.11 -0.04 35.40
CA GLY A 71 37.39 0.90 36.27
C GLY A 71 36.29 1.70 35.56
N CYS A 72 35.74 1.19 34.45
CA CYS A 72 34.67 1.84 33.70
C CYS A 72 33.41 0.99 33.63
N SER A 73 32.25 1.65 33.54
CA SER A 73 30.99 0.96 33.28
C SER A 73 30.85 0.60 31.80
N VAL A 74 30.24 -0.56 31.54
CA VAL A 74 29.94 -1.01 30.17
C VAL A 74 29.08 0.02 29.45
N ASP A 75 28.08 0.59 30.11
CA ASP A 75 27.17 1.59 29.53
C ASP A 75 27.89 2.87 29.09
N GLN A 76 28.95 3.27 29.80
CA GLN A 76 29.75 4.42 29.40
C GLN A 76 30.57 4.09 28.16
N VAL A 77 31.31 2.97 28.21
CA VAL A 77 32.15 2.54 27.09
C VAL A 77 31.33 2.31 25.83
N ASP A 78 30.18 1.66 25.95
CA ASP A 78 29.31 1.37 24.82
C ASP A 78 28.70 2.64 24.21
N ARG A 79 28.43 3.66 25.03
CA ARG A 79 28.03 4.98 24.53
C ARG A 79 29.18 5.68 23.79
N ASP A 80 30.39 5.59 24.30
CA ASP A 80 31.59 6.19 23.68
C ASP A 80 31.87 5.53 22.32
N ILE A 81 31.85 4.19 22.27
CA ILE A 81 31.98 3.41 21.04
C ILE A 81 30.87 3.79 20.04
N ALA A 82 29.63 3.92 20.49
CA ALA A 82 28.53 4.30 19.60
C ALA A 82 28.62 5.75 19.09
N ASN A 83 29.17 6.68 19.87
CA ASN A 83 29.48 8.03 19.40
C ASN A 83 30.60 7.98 18.36
N LEU A 84 31.66 7.21 18.61
CA LEU A 84 32.79 7.04 17.70
C LEU A 84 32.35 6.45 16.35
N HIS A 85 31.49 5.43 16.34
CA HIS A 85 30.96 4.86 15.10
C HIS A 85 30.08 5.83 14.32
N ALA A 86 29.31 6.67 15.01
CA ALA A 86 28.37 7.57 14.36
C ALA A 86 29.06 8.78 13.72
N PHE A 87 30.08 9.35 14.38
CA PHE A 87 30.69 10.61 13.96
C PHE A 87 32.14 10.47 13.46
N GLY A 88 32.82 9.39 13.83
CA GLY A 88 34.26 9.24 13.61
C GLY A 88 35.10 10.02 14.62
N GLU A 89 36.41 9.74 14.61
CA GLU A 89 37.38 10.25 15.59
C GLU A 89 37.52 11.78 15.53
N GLU A 90 37.80 12.30 14.33
CA GLU A 90 38.08 13.72 14.08
C GLU A 90 36.88 14.63 14.41
N ALA A 91 35.67 14.23 14.01
CA ALA A 91 34.48 15.02 14.30
C ALA A 91 34.13 15.00 15.79
N LEU A 92 34.30 13.86 16.46
CA LEU A 92 34.03 13.74 17.88
C LEU A 92 35.01 14.60 18.72
N GLU A 93 36.29 14.64 18.35
CA GLU A 93 37.26 15.55 18.97
C GLU A 93 36.89 17.02 18.76
N SER A 94 36.49 17.40 17.55
CA SER A 94 36.05 18.77 17.28
C SER A 94 34.79 19.12 18.07
N MET A 95 33.79 18.22 18.09
CA MET A 95 32.58 18.37 18.88
C MET A 95 32.88 18.50 20.38
N SER A 96 33.80 17.70 20.94
CA SER A 96 34.24 17.82 22.33
C SER A 96 34.91 19.17 22.61
N ARG A 97 35.80 19.60 21.71
CA ARG A 97 36.48 20.90 21.80
C ARG A 97 35.51 22.09 21.77
N MET A 98 34.43 21.98 20.98
CA MET A 98 33.34 22.95 20.93
C MET A 98 32.41 22.87 22.16
N GLY A 99 32.61 21.90 23.05
CA GLY A 99 31.81 21.69 24.25
C GLY A 99 30.43 21.07 23.94
N ILE A 100 30.33 20.27 22.89
CA ILE A 100 29.15 19.45 22.60
C ILE A 100 29.17 18.24 23.53
N GLY A 101 28.16 18.13 24.38
CA GLY A 101 28.07 17.10 25.40
C GLY A 101 27.39 15.82 24.92
N TYR A 102 27.31 14.85 25.83
CA TYR A 102 26.63 13.57 25.59
C TYR A 102 25.14 13.71 25.27
N ARG A 103 24.50 14.79 25.74
CA ARG A 103 23.06 15.02 25.52
C ARG A 103 22.80 15.33 24.05
N GLU A 104 23.61 16.20 23.48
CA GLU A 104 23.58 16.64 22.09
C GLU A 104 23.98 15.48 21.17
N LEU A 105 25.12 14.83 21.46
CA LEU A 105 25.58 13.65 20.71
C LEU A 105 24.54 12.53 20.66
N ARG A 106 23.78 12.33 21.75
CA ARG A 106 22.67 11.36 21.76
C ARG A 106 21.53 11.76 20.82
N GLN A 107 21.24 13.06 20.67
CA GLN A 107 20.21 13.53 19.73
C GLN A 107 20.69 13.38 18.30
N TYR A 108 21.93 13.79 18.03
CA TYR A 108 22.53 13.72 16.70
C TYR A 108 22.62 12.27 16.18
N ARG A 109 22.92 11.30 17.06
CA ARG A 109 22.91 9.86 16.71
C ARG A 109 21.54 9.30 16.30
N LYS A 110 20.43 9.99 16.60
CA LYS A 110 19.09 9.56 16.19
C LYS A 110 18.72 10.03 14.78
N LEU A 111 19.53 10.92 14.21
CA LEU A 111 19.36 11.38 12.85
C LEU A 111 19.72 10.26 11.86
N PRO A 112 19.15 10.24 10.65
CA PRO A 112 19.58 9.34 9.58
C PRO A 112 21.06 9.53 9.20
N ALA A 113 21.66 8.52 8.58
CA ALA A 113 23.08 8.52 8.21
C ALA A 113 23.48 9.76 7.39
N ASP A 114 22.67 10.16 6.41
CA ASP A 114 22.94 11.33 5.56
C ASP A 114 22.99 12.64 6.38
N GLN A 115 22.10 12.77 7.37
CA GLN A 115 22.06 13.93 8.25
C GLN A 115 23.21 13.93 9.28
N GLN A 116 23.63 12.74 9.74
CA GLN A 116 24.84 12.62 10.57
C GLN A 116 26.08 13.05 9.78
N GLN A 117 26.17 12.68 8.50
CA GLN A 117 27.29 13.06 7.65
C GLN A 117 27.38 14.59 7.46
N ALA A 118 26.23 15.25 7.25
CA ALA A 118 26.20 16.72 7.19
C ALA A 118 26.70 17.37 8.49
N LEU A 119 26.33 16.81 9.66
CA LEU A 119 26.85 17.30 10.95
C LEU A 119 28.34 17.04 11.13
N ILE A 120 28.87 15.92 10.61
CA ILE A 120 30.30 15.60 10.64
C ILE A 120 31.10 16.64 9.86
N GLU A 121 30.60 17.06 8.69
CA GLU A 121 31.27 18.05 7.84
C GLU A 121 31.36 19.40 8.53
N VAL A 122 30.24 19.92 9.05
CA VAL A 122 30.23 21.18 9.81
C VAL A 122 31.06 21.07 11.10
N ALA A 123 31.06 19.90 11.76
CA ALA A 123 31.90 19.70 12.94
C ALA A 123 33.39 19.84 12.64
N LYS A 124 33.85 19.41 11.47
CA LYS A 124 35.27 19.57 11.07
C LYS A 124 35.66 21.02 10.85
N GLU A 125 34.71 21.87 10.46
CA GLU A 125 34.94 23.32 10.30
C GLU A 125 35.12 24.03 11.65
N GLY A 126 34.63 23.42 12.75
CA GLY A 126 34.88 23.89 14.11
C GLY A 126 33.97 25.05 14.55
N ASP A 127 32.87 25.30 13.83
CA ASP A 127 31.87 26.28 14.22
C ASP A 127 30.73 25.63 15.01
N LYS A 128 30.67 25.97 16.30
CA LYS A 128 29.66 25.45 17.22
C LYS A 128 28.26 25.98 16.90
N GLU A 129 28.14 27.26 16.57
CA GLU A 129 26.83 27.90 16.37
C GLU A 129 26.16 27.30 15.13
N SER A 130 26.90 27.27 14.02
CA SER A 130 26.43 26.65 12.77
C SER A 130 26.05 25.17 12.94
N LEU A 131 26.82 24.39 13.71
CA LEU A 131 26.50 22.99 13.97
C LEU A 131 25.21 22.84 14.77
N MET A 132 25.03 23.64 15.83
CA MET A 132 23.83 23.59 16.65
C MET A 132 22.59 24.00 15.86
N GLU A 133 22.66 25.06 15.06
CA GLU A 133 21.56 25.51 14.21
C GLU A 133 21.16 24.43 13.18
N LEU A 134 22.15 23.86 12.47
CA LEU A 134 21.89 22.78 11.52
C LEU A 134 21.25 21.57 12.21
N ALA A 135 21.76 21.19 13.38
CA ALA A 135 21.21 20.05 14.10
C ALA A 135 19.77 20.30 14.57
N GLU A 136 19.47 21.51 15.06
CA GLU A 136 18.11 21.89 15.46
C GLU A 136 17.14 21.86 14.27
N GLU A 137 17.56 22.36 13.12
CA GLU A 137 16.75 22.33 11.89
C GLU A 137 16.45 20.88 11.45
N LEU A 138 17.47 20.03 11.44
CA LEU A 138 17.34 18.62 11.04
C LEU A 138 16.46 17.83 12.01
N ILE A 139 16.61 18.05 13.31
CA ILE A 139 15.76 17.42 14.34
C ILE A 139 14.30 17.89 14.16
N ALA A 140 14.08 19.19 13.96
CA ALA A 140 12.74 19.73 13.76
C ALA A 140 12.07 19.17 12.50
N LYS A 141 12.81 19.06 11.39
CA LYS A 141 12.34 18.41 10.15
C LYS A 141 11.99 16.94 10.39
N GLN A 142 12.86 16.19 11.06
CA GLN A 142 12.63 14.76 11.31
C GLN A 142 11.41 14.52 12.22
N VAL A 143 11.15 15.39 13.20
CA VAL A 143 9.95 15.31 14.04
C VAL A 143 8.70 15.52 13.19
N LYS A 144 8.68 16.56 12.36
CA LYS A 144 7.55 16.86 11.45
C LYS A 144 7.30 15.72 10.46
N GLU A 145 8.35 15.19 9.85
CA GLU A 145 8.24 14.05 8.92
C GLU A 145 7.71 12.80 9.61
N LYS A 146 8.16 12.51 10.84
CA LYS A 146 7.64 11.37 11.61
C LYS A 146 6.17 11.54 12.00
N GLU A 147 5.74 12.76 12.31
CA GLU A 147 4.34 13.06 12.60
C GLU A 147 3.47 12.91 11.34
N ALA A 148 3.92 13.44 10.20
CA ALA A 148 3.23 13.30 8.92
C ALA A 148 3.11 11.83 8.50
N LEU A 149 4.21 11.06 8.56
CA LEU A 149 4.19 9.62 8.24
C LEU A 149 3.29 8.82 9.17
N LYS A 150 3.20 9.18 10.45
CA LYS A 150 2.26 8.54 11.39
C LYS A 150 0.81 8.85 11.03
N ALA A 151 0.50 10.09 10.66
CA ALA A 151 -0.83 10.48 10.21
C ALA A 151 -1.23 9.73 8.93
N ASP A 152 -0.34 9.68 7.93
CA ASP A 152 -0.57 8.96 6.68
C ASP A 152 -0.76 7.45 6.91
N LEU A 153 0.01 6.85 7.81
CA LEU A 153 -0.11 5.44 8.16
C LEU A 153 -1.46 5.16 8.82
N GLU A 154 -1.93 6.04 9.70
CA GLU A 154 -3.23 5.90 10.34
C GLU A 154 -4.38 6.04 9.33
N ILE A 155 -4.32 7.04 8.45
CA ILE A 155 -5.29 7.20 7.35
C ILE A 155 -5.29 5.96 6.45
N SER A 156 -4.10 5.45 6.08
CA SER A 156 -4.00 4.23 5.27
C SER A 156 -4.58 3.01 5.98
N ARG A 157 -4.42 2.88 7.30
CA ARG A 157 -5.01 1.78 8.06
C ARG A 157 -6.54 1.86 8.08
N GLN A 158 -7.09 3.06 8.27
CA GLN A 158 -8.53 3.29 8.23
C GLN A 158 -9.09 2.95 6.84
N ASN A 159 -8.48 3.45 5.77
CA ASN A 159 -8.86 3.13 4.39
C ASN A 159 -8.81 1.62 4.10
N VAL A 160 -7.82 0.89 4.62
CA VAL A 160 -7.72 -0.56 4.46
C VAL A 160 -8.84 -1.27 5.23
N ALA A 161 -9.18 -0.81 6.44
CA ALA A 161 -10.28 -1.37 7.21
C ALA A 161 -11.63 -1.17 6.49
N GLU A 162 -11.90 0.05 6.01
CA GLU A 162 -13.11 0.39 5.25
C GLU A 162 -13.23 -0.45 3.97
N LYS A 163 -12.14 -0.56 3.20
CA LYS A 163 -12.13 -1.39 1.98
C LYS A 163 -12.34 -2.86 2.29
N LYS A 164 -11.81 -3.37 3.40
CA LYS A 164 -12.00 -4.76 3.80
C LYS A 164 -13.47 -5.05 4.12
N GLU A 165 -14.15 -4.12 4.80
CA GLU A 165 -15.58 -4.23 5.09
C GLU A 165 -16.45 -4.17 3.82
N GLN A 166 -16.11 -3.28 2.88
CA GLN A 166 -16.76 -3.25 1.57
C GLN A 166 -16.58 -4.57 0.79
N VAL A 167 -15.38 -5.15 0.83
CA VAL A 167 -15.11 -6.43 0.20
C VAL A 167 -15.92 -7.55 0.85
N SER A 168 -16.03 -7.61 2.17
CA SER A 168 -16.87 -8.62 2.83
C SER A 168 -18.34 -8.47 2.44
N HIS A 169 -18.87 -7.25 2.40
CA HIS A 169 -20.25 -7.03 1.94
C HIS A 169 -20.47 -7.46 0.48
N LEU A 170 -19.51 -7.19 -0.41
CA LEU A 170 -19.59 -7.63 -1.80
C LEU A 170 -19.47 -9.16 -1.93
N GLN A 171 -18.71 -9.81 -1.06
CA GLN A 171 -18.61 -11.27 -1.02
C GLN A 171 -19.94 -11.90 -0.56
N GLU A 172 -20.52 -11.41 0.54
CA GLU A 172 -21.84 -11.85 1.03
C GLU A 172 -22.93 -11.65 -0.03
N ALA A 173 -22.94 -10.50 -0.71
CA ALA A 173 -23.89 -10.22 -1.77
C ALA A 173 -23.73 -11.18 -2.96
N ASN A 174 -22.49 -11.48 -3.37
CA ASN A 174 -22.21 -12.45 -4.42
C ASN A 174 -22.62 -13.87 -4.02
N GLU A 175 -22.36 -14.29 -2.79
CA GLU A 175 -22.79 -15.60 -2.29
C GLU A 175 -24.32 -15.70 -2.25
N ALA A 176 -25.01 -14.65 -1.80
CA ALA A 176 -26.47 -14.60 -1.83
C ALA A 176 -27.03 -14.67 -3.26
N LEU A 177 -26.43 -13.97 -4.23
CA LEU A 177 -26.80 -14.05 -5.64
C LEU A 177 -26.54 -15.44 -6.22
N ASN A 178 -25.38 -16.04 -5.92
CA ASN A 178 -25.05 -17.40 -6.35
C ASN A 178 -26.02 -18.43 -5.77
N ASN A 179 -26.43 -18.29 -4.51
CA ASN A 179 -27.41 -19.17 -3.90
C ASN A 179 -28.80 -19.01 -4.54
N LYS A 180 -29.22 -17.78 -4.89
CA LYS A 180 -30.46 -17.54 -5.66
C LYS A 180 -30.40 -18.13 -7.06
N LEU A 181 -29.25 -18.06 -7.73
CA LEU A 181 -29.04 -18.70 -9.04
C LEU A 181 -29.11 -20.22 -8.91
N LYS A 182 -28.42 -20.83 -7.94
CA LYS A 182 -28.48 -22.27 -7.67
C LYS A 182 -29.89 -22.74 -7.34
N HIS A 183 -30.64 -21.97 -6.55
CA HIS A 183 -32.03 -22.28 -6.24
C HIS A 183 -32.91 -22.25 -7.50
N ARG A 184 -32.73 -21.26 -8.39
CA ARG A 184 -33.41 -21.22 -9.70
C ARG A 184 -33.05 -22.42 -10.58
N ILE A 185 -31.79 -22.84 -10.57
CA ILE A 185 -31.30 -23.98 -11.37
C ILE A 185 -31.84 -25.33 -10.85
N TYR A 186 -32.05 -25.50 -9.53
CA TYR A 186 -32.35 -26.81 -8.93
C TYR A 186 -33.83 -27.05 -8.54
N HIS A 187 -34.70 -26.03 -8.49
CA HIS A 187 -36.07 -26.18 -7.93
C HIS A 187 -37.25 -25.92 -8.88
N GLU A 188 -37.04 -25.70 -10.18
CA GLU A 188 -38.15 -25.65 -11.15
C GLU A 188 -38.45 -27.05 -11.71
N THR A 189 -39.70 -27.49 -11.56
CA THR A 189 -40.20 -28.66 -12.28
C THR A 189 -40.19 -28.38 -13.79
N PRO A 190 -40.03 -29.40 -14.66
CA PRO A 190 -39.93 -29.23 -16.13
C PRO A 190 -41.04 -28.35 -16.75
N ASP A 191 -42.23 -28.38 -16.15
CA ASP A 191 -43.44 -27.67 -16.56
C ASP A 191 -43.35 -26.13 -16.34
N GLN A 192 -42.62 -25.69 -15.31
CA GLN A 192 -42.45 -24.26 -15.01
C GLN A 192 -41.32 -23.64 -15.85
N ALA A 193 -40.22 -24.37 -16.06
CA ALA A 193 -39.13 -23.94 -16.94
C ALA A 193 -39.59 -23.75 -18.39
N GLU A 194 -40.47 -24.63 -18.90
CA GLU A 194 -41.06 -24.46 -20.23
C GLU A 194 -41.98 -23.22 -20.31
N LYS A 195 -42.75 -22.95 -19.24
CA LYS A 195 -43.63 -21.77 -19.17
C LYS A 195 -42.85 -20.46 -19.16
N GLU A 196 -41.73 -20.39 -18.44
CA GLU A 196 -40.87 -19.19 -18.44
C GLU A 196 -40.14 -19.02 -19.78
N LEU A 197 -39.59 -20.10 -20.34
CA LEU A 197 -38.92 -20.03 -21.65
C LEU A 197 -39.89 -19.60 -22.77
N ARG A 198 -41.14 -20.06 -22.73
CA ARG A 198 -42.20 -19.61 -23.66
C ARG A 198 -42.54 -18.14 -23.45
N LYS A 199 -42.54 -17.63 -22.22
CA LYS A 199 -42.75 -16.19 -21.94
C LYS A 199 -41.60 -15.34 -22.47
N GLU A 200 -40.36 -15.71 -22.18
CA GLU A 200 -39.18 -15.01 -22.68
C GLU A 200 -39.12 -15.01 -24.21
N THR A 201 -39.41 -16.14 -24.84
CA THR A 201 -39.48 -16.26 -26.30
C THR A 201 -40.57 -15.38 -26.89
N ASN A 202 -41.76 -15.32 -26.26
CA ASN A 202 -42.84 -14.43 -26.68
C ASN A 202 -42.49 -12.95 -26.52
N LEU A 203 -41.77 -12.56 -25.46
CA LEU A 203 -41.31 -11.18 -25.28
C LEU A 203 -40.34 -10.77 -26.41
N ILE A 204 -39.37 -11.62 -26.73
CA ILE A 204 -38.43 -11.37 -27.84
C ILE A 204 -39.19 -11.24 -29.17
N ALA A 205 -40.14 -12.14 -29.44
CA ALA A 205 -40.95 -12.08 -30.65
C ALA A 205 -41.76 -10.77 -30.74
N HIS A 206 -42.38 -10.35 -29.62
CA HIS A 206 -43.15 -9.11 -29.56
C HIS A 206 -42.28 -7.85 -29.69
N GLU A 207 -41.07 -7.85 -29.14
CA GLU A 207 -40.11 -6.75 -29.32
C GLU A 207 -39.70 -6.60 -30.78
N ILE A 208 -39.44 -7.71 -31.48
CA ILE A 208 -39.13 -7.71 -32.92
C ILE A 208 -40.33 -7.18 -33.72
N GLU A 209 -41.54 -7.66 -33.44
CA GLU A 209 -42.78 -7.19 -34.07
C GLU A 209 -42.98 -5.68 -33.87
N THR A 210 -42.78 -5.19 -32.64
CA THR A 210 -42.91 -3.77 -32.31
C THR A 210 -41.83 -2.94 -33.01
N PHE A 211 -40.60 -3.44 -33.06
CA PHE A 211 -39.51 -2.76 -33.75
C PHE A 211 -39.81 -2.61 -35.25
N ILE A 212 -40.32 -3.66 -35.89
CA ILE A 212 -40.68 -3.63 -37.32
C ILE A 212 -41.89 -2.70 -37.54
N SER A 213 -42.96 -2.86 -36.74
CA SER A 213 -44.23 -2.15 -36.95
C SER A 213 -44.16 -0.66 -36.62
N VAL A 214 -43.31 -0.27 -35.66
CA VAL A 214 -43.15 1.12 -35.22
C VAL A 214 -41.88 1.73 -35.82
N ARG A 215 -40.70 1.25 -35.41
CA ARG A 215 -39.43 1.92 -35.72
C ARG A 215 -39.03 1.81 -37.19
N LEU A 216 -39.15 0.62 -37.78
CA LEU A 216 -38.82 0.43 -39.20
C LEU A 216 -39.82 1.18 -40.08
N LYS A 217 -41.11 1.16 -39.73
CA LYS A 217 -42.15 1.94 -40.41
C LYS A 217 -41.88 3.44 -40.35
N GLU A 218 -41.53 3.98 -39.18
CA GLU A 218 -41.17 5.41 -39.04
C GLU A 218 -39.96 5.78 -39.89
N ALA A 219 -38.93 4.92 -39.92
CA ALA A 219 -37.76 5.13 -40.76
C ALA A 219 -38.11 5.12 -42.26
N PHE A 220 -38.98 4.21 -42.70
CA PHE A 220 -39.46 4.17 -44.09
C PHE A 220 -40.30 5.39 -44.45
N VAL A 221 -41.15 5.88 -43.54
CA VAL A 221 -41.93 7.12 -43.74
C VAL A 221 -41.00 8.32 -43.87
N ALA A 222 -40.00 8.46 -42.99
CA ALA A 222 -39.03 9.56 -43.07
C ALA A 222 -38.21 9.50 -44.37
N LEU A 223 -37.82 8.29 -44.78
CA LEU A 223 -37.06 8.06 -46.01
C LEU A 223 -37.91 8.33 -47.25
N ALA A 224 -39.19 7.96 -47.26
CA ALA A 224 -40.14 8.29 -48.31
C ALA A 224 -40.38 9.81 -48.43
N ASN A 225 -40.58 10.52 -47.31
CA ASN A 225 -40.76 11.98 -47.33
C ASN A 225 -39.53 12.70 -47.91
N HIS A 226 -38.32 12.30 -47.51
CA HIS A 226 -37.08 12.86 -48.08
C HIS A 226 -36.90 12.49 -49.56
N ALA A 227 -37.32 11.28 -49.95
CA ALA A 227 -37.27 10.84 -51.34
C ALA A 227 -38.22 11.64 -52.24
N ASP A 228 -39.41 11.98 -51.73
CA ASP A 228 -40.40 12.82 -52.42
C ASP A 228 -39.88 14.25 -52.62
N GLU A 229 -39.19 14.82 -51.62
CA GLU A 229 -38.56 16.15 -51.71
C GLU A 229 -37.42 16.20 -52.76
N HIS A 230 -36.73 15.09 -52.98
CA HIS A 230 -35.54 15.00 -53.84
C HIS A 230 -35.75 14.17 -55.13
N ASN A 231 -36.96 13.67 -55.37
CA ASN A 231 -37.38 12.85 -56.51
C ASN A 231 -36.49 11.60 -56.73
N LEU A 232 -36.16 10.88 -55.66
CA LEU A 232 -35.28 9.70 -55.67
C LEU A 232 -36.09 8.38 -55.58
N PRO A 233 -35.75 7.33 -56.34
CA PRO A 233 -36.40 6.03 -56.19
C PRO A 233 -35.90 5.30 -54.94
N GLN A 234 -36.76 5.05 -53.97
CA GLN A 234 -36.43 4.34 -52.73
C GLN A 234 -37.17 3.02 -52.54
N ASP A 235 -38.14 2.71 -53.40
CA ASP A 235 -38.96 1.50 -53.30
C ASP A 235 -38.11 0.24 -53.33
N ASP A 236 -37.17 0.14 -54.28
CA ASP A 236 -36.25 -1.02 -54.40
C ASP A 236 -35.36 -1.19 -53.16
N PHE A 237 -34.93 -0.07 -52.55
CA PHE A 237 -34.13 -0.10 -51.32
C PHE A 237 -34.95 -0.59 -50.11
N MET A 238 -36.16 -0.05 -49.92
CA MET A 238 -37.08 -0.48 -48.86
C MET A 238 -37.50 -1.95 -49.03
N THR A 239 -37.83 -2.36 -50.27
CA THR A 239 -38.11 -3.75 -50.62
C THR A 239 -36.91 -4.65 -50.32
N GLY A 240 -35.69 -4.22 -50.66
CA GLY A 240 -34.46 -4.97 -50.37
C GLY A 240 -34.24 -5.23 -48.87
N LEU A 241 -34.55 -4.26 -48.01
CA LEU A 241 -34.47 -4.41 -46.55
C LEU A 241 -35.53 -5.39 -46.02
N LEU A 242 -36.77 -5.32 -46.50
CA LEU A 242 -37.81 -6.28 -46.13
C LEU A 242 -37.43 -7.70 -46.58
N CYS A 243 -36.92 -7.87 -47.80
CA CYS A 243 -36.44 -9.16 -48.30
C CYS A 243 -35.26 -9.74 -47.49
N GLN A 244 -34.47 -8.91 -46.80
CA GLN A 244 -33.44 -9.39 -45.88
C GLN A 244 -34.06 -9.94 -44.59
N ILE A 245 -35.05 -9.25 -44.03
CA ILE A 245 -35.79 -9.69 -42.84
C ILE A 245 -36.53 -11.00 -43.14
N ASP A 246 -37.24 -11.07 -44.26
CA ASP A 246 -37.97 -12.27 -44.68
C ASP A 246 -37.04 -13.48 -44.83
N ARG A 247 -35.84 -13.29 -45.40
CA ARG A 247 -34.85 -14.37 -45.50
C ARG A 247 -34.40 -14.88 -44.14
N ARG A 248 -34.26 -14.01 -43.13
CA ARG A 248 -33.91 -14.44 -41.77
C ARG A 248 -35.05 -15.21 -41.11
N VAL A 249 -36.29 -14.78 -41.33
CA VAL A 249 -37.48 -15.52 -40.85
C VAL A 249 -37.56 -16.89 -41.52
N LEU A 250 -37.32 -17.00 -42.83
CA LEU A 250 -37.30 -18.27 -43.55
C LEU A 250 -36.18 -19.20 -43.07
N GLN A 251 -34.99 -18.67 -42.80
CA GLN A 251 -33.89 -19.46 -42.22
C GLN A 251 -34.27 -20.07 -40.87
N LEU A 252 -34.91 -19.30 -39.98
CA LEU A 252 -35.40 -19.81 -38.70
C LEU A 252 -36.47 -20.89 -38.91
N ARG A 253 -37.35 -20.75 -39.90
CA ARG A 253 -38.34 -21.79 -40.23
C ARG A 253 -37.67 -23.08 -40.70
N GLU A 254 -36.68 -22.99 -41.58
CA GLU A 254 -35.93 -24.17 -42.06
C GLU A 254 -35.15 -24.85 -40.93
N GLU A 255 -34.45 -24.08 -40.10
CA GLU A 255 -33.65 -24.59 -38.98
C GLU A 255 -34.50 -25.39 -37.97
N PHE A 256 -35.69 -24.89 -37.67
CA PHE A 256 -36.62 -25.54 -36.74
C PHE A 256 -37.67 -26.43 -37.43
N SER A 257 -37.57 -26.64 -38.74
CA SER A 257 -38.54 -27.41 -39.54
C SER A 257 -40.01 -26.97 -39.31
N LEU A 258 -40.24 -25.66 -39.25
CA LEU A 258 -41.55 -25.07 -38.97
C LEU A 258 -42.37 -24.83 -40.24
N GLU A 259 -43.67 -25.07 -40.16
CA GLU A 259 -44.62 -24.74 -41.23
C GLU A 259 -44.80 -23.21 -41.39
N SER A 260 -45.25 -22.77 -42.56
CA SER A 260 -45.47 -21.35 -42.84
C SER A 260 -46.59 -20.73 -42.00
N ALA A 261 -47.53 -21.56 -41.53
CA ALA A 261 -48.62 -21.19 -40.65
C ALA A 261 -48.86 -22.31 -39.63
N PRO A 262 -49.11 -21.97 -38.35
CA PRO A 262 -49.48 -22.95 -37.33
C PRO A 262 -50.88 -23.50 -37.66
N THR A 263 -50.99 -24.74 -38.13
CA THR A 263 -52.26 -25.43 -38.50
C THR A 263 -53.04 -24.82 -39.67
N GLY A 264 -52.37 -24.23 -40.66
CA GLY A 264 -53.03 -23.72 -41.87
C GLY A 264 -53.92 -22.48 -41.66
N THR A 265 -53.85 -21.86 -40.48
CA THR A 265 -54.46 -20.57 -40.14
C THR A 265 -53.38 -19.61 -39.63
N ASP A 266 -53.52 -18.31 -39.89
CA ASP A 266 -52.56 -17.29 -39.41
C ASP A 266 -52.52 -17.14 -37.87
N ARG A 267 -53.50 -17.72 -37.18
CA ARG A 267 -53.62 -17.72 -35.72
C ARG A 267 -53.14 -19.05 -35.14
N PRO A 268 -52.11 -19.06 -34.27
CA PRO A 268 -51.65 -20.27 -33.60
C PRO A 268 -52.70 -20.88 -32.66
N THR A 269 -52.78 -22.21 -32.62
CA THR A 269 -53.69 -22.97 -31.74
C THR A 269 -53.48 -22.71 -30.25
N TRP A 270 -52.26 -22.32 -29.84
CA TRP A 270 -51.96 -21.99 -28.44
C TRP A 270 -52.57 -20.68 -27.95
N LEU A 271 -53.10 -19.83 -28.84
CA LEU A 271 -53.90 -18.67 -28.45
C LEU A 271 -55.35 -19.03 -28.09
N ASP A 272 -55.85 -20.20 -28.48
CA ASP A 272 -57.24 -20.63 -28.29
C ASP A 272 -57.37 -21.84 -27.34
N ALA A 273 -56.25 -22.47 -26.98
CA ALA A 273 -56.21 -23.62 -26.08
C ALA A 273 -56.12 -23.20 -24.60
N ASP A 274 -56.85 -23.92 -23.74
CA ASP A 274 -56.76 -23.76 -22.28
C ASP A 274 -55.38 -24.22 -21.78
N GLU A 275 -54.86 -23.59 -20.72
CA GLU A 275 -53.46 -23.73 -20.28
C GLU A 275 -53.06 -25.20 -19.99
N ALA A 276 -54.02 -26.03 -19.58
CA ALA A 276 -53.84 -27.46 -19.35
C ALA A 276 -53.61 -28.29 -20.62
N THR A 277 -54.17 -27.87 -21.76
CA THR A 277 -54.02 -28.58 -23.05
C THR A 277 -52.64 -28.31 -23.68
N LEU A 278 -52.02 -27.17 -23.35
CA LEU A 278 -50.71 -26.76 -23.87
C LEU A 278 -49.51 -27.44 -23.21
N LEU A 279 -49.72 -27.98 -22.01
CA LEU A 279 -48.74 -28.72 -21.21
C LEU A 279 -48.86 -30.25 -21.40
N GLY A 280 -49.66 -30.70 -22.37
CA GLY A 280 -49.76 -32.13 -22.73
C GLY A 280 -50.42 -33.02 -21.67
N GLN A 281 -51.16 -32.44 -20.71
CA GLN A 281 -51.88 -33.22 -19.70
C GLN A 281 -53.14 -33.81 -20.36
N GLN A 282 -53.14 -35.11 -20.69
CA GLN A 282 -54.34 -35.79 -21.17
C GLN A 282 -55.40 -35.84 -20.06
N PRO A 283 -56.69 -35.63 -20.38
CA PRO A 283 -57.75 -35.83 -19.41
C PRO A 283 -57.78 -37.31 -19.00
N VAL A 284 -57.69 -37.58 -17.71
CA VAL A 284 -57.93 -38.91 -17.14
C VAL A 284 -59.38 -39.28 -17.46
N THR A 285 -59.59 -40.17 -18.42
CA THR A 285 -60.89 -40.78 -18.66
C THR A 285 -61.14 -41.81 -17.57
N GLU A 286 -62.23 -41.63 -16.81
CA GLU A 286 -62.80 -42.61 -15.87
C GLU A 286 -63.18 -43.94 -16.54
#